data_AF-A0A2C9D7F9-F1
#
_entry.id   AF-A0A2C9D7F9-F1
#
_cell.length_a   1.000
_cell.length_b   1.000
_cell.length_c   1.000
_cell.angle_alpha   90.00
_cell.angle_beta   90.00
_cell.angle_gamma   90.00
#
_symmetry.space_group_name_H-M   'P 1'
#
loop_
_entity.id
_entity.type
_entity.pdbx_description
1 polymer ?
#
loop_
_entity_poly.entity_id
_entity_poly.type
_entity_poly.pdbx_seq_one_letter_code
_entity_poly.pdbx_strand_id
1 'polypeptide(L)'
;MAQVFIQPQNRARLGETDMTTFDRREEAYENKFAHDEELRFKAVARRNKLLGLWAAELMGLSGDEAEAYAIEVVKVDFQEAGDEDVFSKIRTDFDKAQVGQSDHQIRRTMEELLAKAKAEIAASA
;
A
#
# COMPACT_ATOMS: atom_id res chain seq x y z
N MET A 1 73.69 -16.46 -17.60
CA MET A 1 72.71 -17.56 -17.51
C MET A 1 71.33 -16.95 -17.27
N ALA A 2 70.32 -17.64 -17.78
CA ALA A 2 69.00 -17.15 -18.19
C ALA A 2 68.09 -16.60 -17.09
N GLN A 3 67.16 -15.74 -17.54
CA GLN A 3 65.91 -15.32 -16.89
C GLN A 3 65.02 -16.51 -16.50
N VAL A 4 64.37 -16.43 -15.33
CA VAL A 4 63.02 -16.95 -15.07
C VAL A 4 62.39 -15.97 -14.05
N PHE A 5 61.50 -15.02 -14.39
CA PHE A 5 60.10 -15.08 -14.84
C PHE A 5 59.10 -15.38 -13.68
N ILE A 6 58.32 -14.36 -13.26
CA ILE A 6 56.82 -14.37 -13.12
C ILE A 6 56.23 -15.31 -12.02
N GLN A 7 55.36 -14.95 -11.04
CA GLN A 7 54.35 -13.89 -10.80
C GLN A 7 53.99 -13.79 -9.30
N PRO A 8 53.28 -12.71 -8.88
CA PRO A 8 52.74 -12.53 -7.53
C PRO A 8 51.47 -13.38 -7.34
N GLN A 9 51.40 -14.19 -6.27
CA GLN A 9 50.15 -14.87 -5.92
C GLN A 9 49.23 -13.93 -5.14
N ASN A 10 48.52 -13.13 -5.92
CA ASN A 10 47.12 -12.75 -5.78
C ASN A 10 46.42 -13.12 -4.45
N ARG A 11 46.42 -12.17 -3.52
CA ARG A 11 45.24 -11.62 -2.83
C ARG A 11 44.06 -12.59 -2.64
N ALA A 12 44.14 -13.45 -1.64
CA ALA A 12 42.94 -14.09 -1.09
C ALA A 12 42.11 -13.02 -0.35
N ARG A 13 41.19 -12.40 -1.10
CA ARG A 13 40.09 -11.59 -0.57
C ARG A 13 39.15 -12.55 0.16
N LEU A 14 39.43 -12.84 1.44
CA LEU A 14 38.45 -13.48 2.33
C LEU A 14 37.36 -12.45 2.62
N GLY A 15 36.40 -12.37 1.71
CA GLY A 15 35.36 -11.35 1.74
C GLY A 15 34.39 -11.55 0.60
N GLU A 16 33.85 -12.76 0.50
CA GLU A 16 32.61 -13.01 -0.22
C GLU A 16 31.97 -14.21 0.47
N THR A 17 31.06 -13.91 1.40
CA THR A 17 30.16 -14.89 1.98
C THR A 17 29.40 -15.54 0.83
N ASP A 18 29.74 -16.79 0.51
CA ASP A 18 28.99 -17.61 -0.44
C ASP A 18 27.59 -17.83 0.15
N MET A 19 26.66 -16.93 -0.17
CA MET A 19 25.26 -16.97 0.27
C MET A 19 24.72 -18.36 -0.02
N THR A 20 24.33 -19.09 1.02
CA THR A 20 23.87 -20.47 0.84
C THR A 20 22.52 -20.47 0.13
N THR A 21 22.15 -21.59 -0.49
CA THR A 21 20.83 -21.75 -1.11
C THR A 21 19.68 -21.48 -0.12
N PHE A 22 19.90 -21.69 1.18
CA PHE A 22 18.94 -21.36 2.21
C PHE A 22 18.83 -19.83 2.41
N ASP A 23 19.95 -19.14 2.57
CA ASP A 23 19.99 -17.68 2.73
C ASP A 23 19.37 -16.94 1.53
N ARG A 24 19.60 -17.44 0.31
CA ARG A 24 18.98 -16.90 -0.92
C ARG A 24 17.46 -17.08 -0.96
N ARG A 25 16.94 -18.14 -0.34
CA ARG A 25 15.48 -18.35 -0.24
C ARG A 25 14.87 -17.45 0.81
N GLU A 26 15.53 -17.32 1.97
CA GLU A 26 15.12 -16.41 3.04
C GLU A 26 15.02 -14.97 2.53
N GLU A 27 16.07 -14.46 1.89
CA GLU A 27 16.10 -13.12 1.29
C GLU A 27 14.99 -12.94 0.22
N ALA A 28 14.73 -13.96 -0.59
CA ALA A 28 13.65 -13.91 -1.58
C ALA A 28 12.25 -13.85 -0.93
N TYR A 29 12.03 -14.53 0.19
CA TYR A 29 10.75 -14.48 0.92
C TYR A 29 10.57 -13.14 1.63
N GLU A 30 11.62 -12.61 2.26
CA GLU A 30 11.57 -11.29 2.93
C GLU A 30 11.32 -10.18 1.91
N ASN A 31 12.06 -10.16 0.80
CA ASN A 31 11.87 -9.17 -0.26
C ASN A 31 10.46 -9.24 -0.86
N LYS A 32 9.92 -10.45 -1.07
CA LYS A 32 8.55 -10.61 -1.53
C LYS A 32 7.54 -10.10 -0.51
N PHE A 33 7.73 -10.43 0.77
CA PHE A 33 6.84 -9.99 1.83
C PHE A 33 6.81 -8.46 1.95
N ALA A 34 7.99 -7.83 1.98
CA ALA A 34 8.11 -6.37 2.03
C ALA A 34 7.44 -5.70 0.82
N HIS A 35 7.62 -6.26 -0.38
CA HIS A 35 6.98 -5.76 -1.59
C HIS A 35 5.45 -5.92 -1.57
N ASP A 36 4.95 -7.10 -1.19
CA ASP A 36 3.51 -7.36 -1.09
C ASP A 36 2.84 -6.44 -0.04
N GLU A 37 3.52 -6.19 1.08
CA GLU A 37 3.07 -5.27 2.12
C GLU A 37 3.07 -3.81 1.65
N GLU A 38 4.11 -3.38 0.93
CA GLU A 38 4.17 -2.04 0.32
C GLU A 38 3.03 -1.83 -0.69
N LEU A 39 2.78 -2.80 -1.57
CA LEU A 39 1.67 -2.73 -2.53
C LEU A 39 0.31 -2.69 -1.81
N ARG A 40 0.15 -3.49 -0.75
CA ARG A 40 -1.06 -3.47 0.08
C ARG A 40 -1.28 -2.09 0.72
N PHE A 41 -0.24 -1.51 1.30
CA PHE A 41 -0.31 -0.18 1.93
C PHE A 41 -0.71 0.90 0.91
N LYS A 42 -0.07 0.91 -0.27
CA LYS A 42 -0.43 1.82 -1.37
C LYS A 42 -1.88 1.63 -1.82
N ALA A 43 -2.34 0.38 -1.95
CA ALA A 43 -3.70 0.08 -2.36
C ALA A 43 -4.75 0.55 -1.33
N VAL A 44 -4.47 0.38 -0.03
CA VAL A 44 -5.35 0.84 1.06
C VAL A 44 -5.45 2.38 1.08
N ALA A 45 -4.32 3.08 1.00
CA ALA A 45 -4.32 4.55 0.93
C ALA A 45 -5.09 5.05 -0.32
N ARG A 46 -4.92 4.38 -1.46
CA ARG A 46 -5.65 4.69 -2.70
C ARG A 46 -7.15 4.42 -2.58
N ARG A 47 -7.56 3.28 -1.99
CA ARG A 47 -8.95 2.95 -1.67
C ARG A 47 -9.58 4.07 -0.83
N ASN A 48 -8.91 4.49 0.25
CA ASN A 48 -9.45 5.52 1.15
C ASN A 48 -9.66 6.86 0.45
N LYS A 49 -8.73 7.26 -0.41
CA LYS A 49 -8.92 8.47 -1.21
C LYS A 49 -10.14 8.35 -2.14
N LEU A 50 -10.28 7.23 -2.85
CA LEU A 50 -11.43 7.00 -3.75
C LEU A 50 -12.75 6.97 -2.98
N LEU A 51 -12.77 6.31 -1.82
CA LEU A 51 -13.94 6.18 -0.98
C LEU A 51 -14.37 7.54 -0.39
N GLY A 52 -13.41 8.36 0.03
CA GLY A 52 -13.68 9.71 0.48
C GLY A 52 -14.25 10.59 -0.62
N LEU A 53 -13.73 10.52 -1.85
CA LEU A 53 -14.29 11.26 -2.99
C LEU A 53 -15.73 10.81 -3.32
N TRP A 54 -15.99 9.50 -3.30
CA TRP A 54 -17.33 8.94 -3.49
C TRP A 54 -18.31 9.44 -2.42
N ALA A 55 -17.90 9.40 -1.15
CA ALA A 55 -18.72 9.87 -0.05
C ALA A 55 -18.95 11.40 -0.13
N ALA A 56 -17.93 12.17 -0.49
CA ALA A 56 -18.03 13.61 -0.71
C ALA A 56 -19.06 13.97 -1.78
N GLU A 57 -19.03 13.27 -2.93
CA GLU A 57 -20.01 13.45 -4.01
C GLU A 57 -21.44 13.18 -3.53
N LEU A 58 -21.67 12.10 -2.77
CA LEU A 58 -22.98 11.78 -2.22
C LEU A 58 -23.48 12.80 -1.20
N MET A 59 -22.57 13.47 -0.49
CA MET A 59 -22.90 14.56 0.44
C MET A 59 -23.03 15.92 -0.25
N GLY A 60 -22.83 15.98 -1.58
CA GLY A 60 -22.91 17.23 -2.35
C GLY A 60 -21.69 18.13 -2.23
N LEU A 61 -20.57 17.62 -1.72
CA LEU A 61 -19.29 18.34 -1.68
C LEU A 61 -18.64 18.31 -3.07
N SER A 62 -17.90 19.36 -3.42
CA SER A 62 -17.22 19.44 -4.72
C SER A 62 -15.92 20.24 -4.64
N GLY A 63 -15.08 20.12 -5.68
CA GLY A 63 -13.79 20.80 -5.76
C GLY A 63 -12.92 20.55 -4.53
N ASP A 64 -12.36 21.61 -3.96
CA ASP A 64 -11.45 21.56 -2.82
C ASP A 64 -12.09 20.93 -1.57
N GLU A 65 -13.40 21.07 -1.37
CA GLU A 65 -14.10 20.46 -0.23
C GLU A 65 -14.14 18.93 -0.34
N ALA A 66 -14.36 18.42 -1.55
CA ALA A 66 -14.34 16.98 -1.80
C ALA A 66 -12.92 16.41 -1.66
N GLU A 67 -11.90 17.13 -2.13
CA GLU A 67 -10.50 16.73 -1.95
C GLU A 67 -10.08 16.75 -0.49
N ALA A 68 -10.47 17.77 0.27
CA ALA A 68 -10.19 17.86 1.70
C ALA A 68 -10.83 16.69 2.47
N TYR A 69 -12.11 16.39 2.19
CA TYR A 69 -12.80 15.25 2.81
C TYR A 69 -12.12 13.92 2.47
N ALA A 70 -11.68 13.73 1.21
CA ALA A 70 -10.95 12.53 0.83
C ALA A 70 -9.62 12.37 1.60
N ILE A 71 -8.91 13.47 1.84
CA ILE A 71 -7.68 13.48 2.65
C ILE A 71 -7.99 13.13 4.11
N GLU A 72 -9.09 13.64 4.67
CA GLU A 72 -9.52 13.27 6.04
C GLU A 72 -9.80 11.78 6.16
N VAL A 73 -10.51 11.19 5.19
CA VAL A 73 -10.79 9.75 5.18
C VAL A 73 -9.51 8.92 5.13
N VAL A 74 -8.50 9.36 4.37
CA VAL A 74 -7.17 8.70 4.38
C VAL A 74 -6.50 8.80 5.75
N LYS A 75 -6.63 9.92 6.47
CA LYS A 75 -6.02 10.12 7.78
C LYS A 75 -6.66 9.27 8.88
N VAL A 76 -7.97 9.01 8.78
CA VAL A 76 -8.72 8.23 9.78
C VAL A 76 -8.23 6.77 9.86
N ASP A 77 -7.80 6.21 8.73
CA ASP A 77 -7.27 4.84 8.63
C ASP A 77 -5.98 4.59 9.46
N PHE A 78 -5.31 5.65 9.92
CA PHE A 78 -4.07 5.52 10.72
C PHE A 78 -4.32 5.38 12.23
N GLN A 79 -5.58 5.42 12.69
CA GLN A 79 -5.89 5.43 14.12
C GLN A 79 -5.93 4.02 14.73
N GLU A 80 -6.59 3.07 14.08
CA GLU A 80 -6.65 1.67 14.52
C GLU A 80 -6.30 0.69 13.40
N ALA A 81 -5.99 -0.56 13.77
CA ALA A 81 -5.73 -1.61 12.80
C ALA A 81 -7.04 -2.07 12.14
N GLY A 82 -7.14 -1.91 10.82
CA GLY A 82 -8.29 -2.33 10.03
C GLY A 82 -9.01 -1.13 9.40
N ASP A 83 -10.21 -1.37 8.88
CA ASP A 83 -10.94 -0.40 8.06
C ASP A 83 -12.22 0.14 8.75
N GLU A 84 -12.48 -0.24 10.01
CA GLU A 84 -13.73 0.09 10.70
C GLU A 84 -13.83 1.57 11.08
N ASP A 85 -12.71 2.27 11.32
CA ASP A 85 -12.71 3.72 11.57
C ASP A 85 -13.19 4.50 10.35
N VAL A 86 -12.73 4.08 9.17
CA VAL A 86 -13.14 4.65 7.88
C VAL A 86 -14.62 4.44 7.65
N PHE A 87 -15.12 3.22 7.89
CA PHE A 87 -16.55 2.92 7.82
C PHE A 87 -17.36 3.79 8.78
N SER A 88 -16.93 3.87 10.05
CA SER A 88 -17.64 4.58 11.12
C SER A 88 -17.71 6.08 10.85
N LYS A 89 -16.63 6.68 10.33
CA LYS A 89 -16.63 8.07 9.87
C LYS A 89 -17.67 8.30 8.77
N ILE A 90 -17.63 7.49 7.70
CA ILE A 90 -18.52 7.68 6.55
C ILE A 90 -19.98 7.49 6.94
N ARG A 91 -20.29 6.46 7.74
CA ARG A 91 -21.63 6.24 8.29
C ARG A 91 -22.13 7.47 9.05
N THR A 92 -21.29 7.98 9.97
CA THR A 92 -21.60 9.15 10.80
C THR A 92 -21.83 10.40 9.94
N ASP A 93 -21.00 10.64 8.94
CA ASP A 93 -21.10 11.81 8.09
C ASP A 93 -22.27 11.70 7.10
N PHE A 94 -22.60 10.49 6.63
CA PHE A 94 -23.82 10.22 5.87
C PHE A 94 -25.08 10.45 6.69
N ASP A 95 -25.09 10.08 7.97
CA ASP A 95 -26.23 10.35 8.87
C ASP A 95 -26.45 11.85 9.04
N LYS A 96 -25.38 12.64 9.20
CA LYS A 96 -25.45 14.11 9.28
C LYS A 96 -25.93 14.75 7.98
N ALA A 97 -25.46 14.24 6.85
CA ALA A 97 -25.81 14.73 5.52
C ALA A 97 -27.15 14.15 4.99
N GLN A 98 -27.82 13.30 5.78
CA GLN A 98 -29.05 12.61 5.40
C GLN A 98 -28.93 11.77 4.11
N VAL A 99 -27.75 11.17 3.88
CA VAL A 99 -27.49 10.29 2.75
C VAL A 99 -28.02 8.88 3.03
N GLY A 100 -28.96 8.42 2.20
CA GLY A 100 -29.69 7.16 2.36
C GLY A 100 -28.92 5.88 1.96
N GLN A 101 -27.61 5.81 2.19
CA GLN A 101 -26.83 4.58 1.98
C GLN A 101 -26.93 3.68 3.21
N SER A 102 -27.16 2.39 3.02
CA SER A 102 -27.12 1.38 4.09
C SER A 102 -25.69 0.95 4.40
N ASP A 103 -25.47 0.39 5.58
CA ASP A 103 -24.16 -0.11 6.02
C ASP A 103 -23.60 -1.19 5.07
N HIS A 104 -24.48 -2.04 4.54
CA HIS A 104 -24.11 -3.04 3.55
C HIS A 104 -23.63 -2.39 2.25
N GLN A 105 -24.27 -1.32 1.79
CA GLN A 105 -23.85 -0.60 0.59
C GLN A 105 -22.48 0.05 0.81
N ILE A 106 -22.25 0.69 1.96
CA ILE A 106 -20.96 1.31 2.29
C ILE A 106 -19.85 0.24 2.26
N ARG A 107 -20.04 -0.88 2.98
CA ARG A 107 -19.04 -1.97 3.04
C ARG A 107 -18.77 -2.58 1.66
N ARG A 108 -19.81 -2.82 0.87
CA ARG A 108 -19.66 -3.30 -0.51
C ARG A 108 -18.85 -2.31 -1.36
N THR A 109 -19.11 -1.02 -1.26
CA THR A 109 -18.33 -0.01 -1.98
C THR A 109 -16.87 0.02 -1.52
N MET A 110 -16.58 -0.18 -0.24
CA MET A 110 -15.21 -0.31 0.26
C MET A 110 -14.46 -1.48 -0.39
N GLU A 111 -15.12 -2.64 -0.53
CA GLU A 111 -14.55 -3.82 -1.19
C GLU A 111 -14.33 -3.59 -2.69
N GLU A 112 -15.31 -3.03 -3.39
CA GLU A 112 -15.24 -2.72 -4.82
C GLU A 112 -14.11 -1.73 -5.11
N LEU A 113 -13.97 -0.68 -4.28
CA LEU A 113 -12.90 0.30 -4.41
C LEU A 113 -11.53 -0.26 -4.02
N LEU A 114 -11.45 -1.22 -3.10
CA LEU A 114 -10.20 -1.91 -2.79
C LEU A 114 -9.73 -2.76 -3.97
N ALA A 115 -10.65 -3.49 -4.62
CA ALA A 115 -10.33 -4.25 -5.83
C ALA A 115 -9.83 -3.33 -6.95
N LYS A 116 -10.51 -2.19 -7.16
CA LYS A 116 -10.08 -1.16 -8.12
C LYS A 116 -8.72 -0.58 -7.78
N ALA A 117 -8.49 -0.20 -6.52
CA ALA A 117 -7.22 0.36 -6.07
C ALA A 117 -6.05 -0.62 -6.27
N LYS A 118 -6.25 -1.91 -5.96
CA LYS A 118 -5.24 -2.95 -6.24
C LYS A 118 -4.90 -3.04 -7.72
N ALA A 119 -5.89 -2.98 -8.61
CA ALA A 119 -5.67 -2.98 -10.05
C ALA A 119 -4.91 -1.73 -10.53
N GLU A 120 -5.25 -0.55 -10.00
CA GLU A 120 -4.54 0.71 -10.32
C GLU A 120 -3.07 0.69 -9.86
N ILE A 121 -2.80 0.17 -8.66
CA ILE A 121 -1.43 0.03 -8.15
C ILE A 121 -0.66 -1.00 -8.97
N ALA A 122 -1.25 -2.14 -9.31
CA ALA A 122 -0.59 -3.15 -10.15
C ALA A 122 -0.29 -2.65 -11.57
N ALA A 123 -1.11 -1.74 -12.12
CA ALA A 123 -0.89 -1.15 -13.44
C ALA A 123 0.14 -0.01 -13.44
N SER A 124 0.49 0.53 -12.28
CA SER A 124 1.44 1.64 -12.12
C SER A 124 2.76 1.23 -11.45
N ALA A 125 2.88 -0.03 -11.03
CA ALA A 125 4.12 -0.66 -10.57
C ALA A 125 4.95 -1.17 -11.75
#